data_AF-A0A1B0DP31-F1
#
_entry.id   AF-A0A1B0DP31-F1
#
_cell.length_a   1.000
_cell.length_b   1.000
_cell.length_c   1.000
_cell.angle_alpha   90.00
_cell.angle_beta   90.00
_cell.angle_gamma   90.00
#
_symmetry.space_group_name_H-M   'P 1'
#
loop_
_entity.id
_entity.type
_entity.pdbx_description
1 polymer ?
#
loop_
_entity_poly.entity_id
_entity_poly.type
_entity_poly.pdbx_seq_one_letter_code
_entity_poly.pdbx_strand_id
1 'polypeptide(L)'
;MEAQSQFGLPPTPPSSLPSDDSEGNLSPDHHGAPMSPQTTPVSQTSTRRSAIAAAATTAAANSSKIYSGVSTRQPIHTPLISNQPESRRKKKEYMDQLERRVEILVSENSDYRKRIETLEGSNANLLNQLAKLQAQINRQNQKK
;
A
#
# COMPACT_ATOMS: atom_id res chain seq x y z
N MET A 1 22.41 8.84 -62.98
CA MET A 1 22.35 9.59 -61.72
C MET A 1 20.92 9.50 -61.24
N GLU A 2 20.64 8.57 -60.33
CA GLU A 2 19.34 8.46 -59.67
C GLU A 2 19.58 8.39 -58.16
N ALA A 3 18.84 9.23 -57.44
CA ALA A 3 18.78 9.25 -56.00
C ALA A 3 17.72 8.25 -55.54
N GLN A 4 18.08 7.35 -54.62
CA GLN A 4 17.12 6.59 -53.83
C GLN A 4 17.59 6.54 -52.37
N SER A 5 16.69 7.02 -51.52
CA SER A 5 16.85 7.23 -50.09
C SER A 5 16.66 5.94 -49.27
N GLN A 6 17.06 6.05 -48.00
CA GLN A 6 16.30 5.55 -46.86
C GLN A 6 16.44 4.06 -46.52
N PHE A 7 17.32 3.73 -45.57
CA PHE A 7 16.96 3.09 -44.29
C PHE A 7 18.21 3.12 -43.40
N GLY A 8 18.37 4.24 -42.68
CA GLY A 8 19.46 4.44 -41.71
C GLY A 8 19.24 3.59 -40.45
N LEU A 9 20.33 3.02 -39.95
CA LEU A 9 20.38 2.33 -38.65
C LEU A 9 19.85 3.24 -37.54
N PRO A 10 19.14 2.72 -36.53
CA PRO A 10 18.73 3.54 -35.39
C PRO A 10 19.99 4.00 -34.63
N PRO A 11 20.06 5.28 -34.19
CA PRO A 11 21.20 5.77 -33.45
C PRO A 11 21.35 4.98 -32.14
N THR A 12 22.56 4.54 -31.82
CA THR A 12 22.88 3.98 -30.51
C THR A 12 22.63 5.05 -29.44
N PRO A 13 21.88 4.75 -28.37
CA PRO A 13 21.66 5.71 -27.29
C PRO A 13 22.99 6.04 -26.58
N PRO A 14 23.21 7.30 -26.16
CA PRO A 14 24.43 7.70 -25.47
C PRO A 14 24.53 7.06 -24.07
N SER A 15 25.75 6.71 -23.66
CA SER A 15 26.07 6.21 -22.33
C SER A 15 25.74 7.24 -21.24
N SER A 16 24.98 6.85 -20.22
CA SER A 16 24.68 7.69 -19.05
C SER A 16 25.90 7.78 -18.12
N LEU A 17 26.46 8.97 -17.95
CA LEU A 17 27.28 9.31 -16.79
C LEU A 17 26.35 9.67 -15.60
N PRO A 18 26.77 9.43 -14.34
CA PRO A 18 25.98 9.78 -13.17
C PRO A 18 26.32 11.20 -12.72
N SER A 19 25.30 12.04 -12.51
CA SER A 19 25.22 13.15 -11.53
C SER A 19 24.08 14.07 -11.96
N ASP A 20 23.07 14.24 -11.12
CA ASP A 20 22.95 15.50 -10.37
C ASP A 20 21.89 15.36 -9.28
N ASP A 21 22.24 15.84 -8.10
CA ASP A 21 21.44 15.89 -6.88
C ASP A 21 20.36 16.96 -7.05
N SER A 22 19.09 16.56 -7.02
CA SER A 22 17.98 17.51 -6.98
C SER A 22 17.11 17.20 -5.77
N GLU A 23 17.54 17.74 -4.64
CA GLU A 23 16.70 17.99 -3.48
C GLU A 23 15.47 18.83 -3.85
N GLY A 24 14.31 18.35 -3.41
CA GLY A 24 13.17 19.20 -3.06
C GLY A 24 12.14 19.48 -4.15
N ASN A 25 11.02 18.73 -4.11
CA ASN A 25 9.70 19.36 -3.99
C ASN A 25 8.67 18.32 -3.47
N LEU A 26 7.86 18.79 -2.53
CA LEU A 26 6.84 18.12 -1.74
C LEU A 26 5.76 17.50 -2.66
N SER A 27 5.33 16.27 -2.36
CA SER A 27 4.13 15.69 -2.99
C SER A 27 2.85 16.39 -2.49
N PRO A 28 1.84 16.61 -3.33
CA PRO A 28 0.60 17.28 -2.91
C PRO A 28 -0.23 16.39 -1.98
N ASP A 29 -0.73 16.95 -0.87
CA ASP A 29 -1.71 16.34 0.03
C ASP A 29 -3.00 15.96 -0.73
N HIS A 30 -3.27 14.65 -0.90
CA HIS A 30 -4.57 14.18 -1.38
C HIS A 30 -5.51 13.97 -0.19
N HIS A 31 -6.08 15.05 0.31
CA HIS A 31 -7.29 14.98 1.14
C HIS A 31 -8.47 14.54 0.28
N GLY A 32 -9.26 13.58 0.77
CA GLY A 32 -10.57 13.23 0.20
C GLY A 32 -10.58 11.89 -0.54
N ALA A 33 -10.74 10.81 0.21
CA ALA A 33 -11.20 9.52 -0.32
C ALA A 33 -12.61 9.68 -0.95
N PRO A 34 -12.90 9.09 -2.12
CA PRO A 34 -14.28 8.92 -2.55
C PRO A 34 -14.89 7.71 -1.82
N MET A 35 -15.96 7.96 -1.07
CA MET A 35 -16.81 6.96 -0.42
C MET A 35 -17.30 5.91 -1.43
N SER A 36 -17.18 4.63 -1.08
CA SER A 36 -17.83 3.52 -1.80
C SER A 36 -19.29 3.37 -1.34
N PRO A 37 -20.25 3.02 -2.23
CA PRO A 37 -21.65 2.83 -1.85
C PRO A 37 -21.84 1.48 -1.13
N GLN A 38 -22.41 1.55 0.07
CA GLN A 38 -22.83 0.43 0.91
C GLN A 38 -24.13 -0.18 0.36
N THR A 39 -24.15 -1.48 0.08
CA THR A 39 -25.40 -2.25 -0.04
C THR A 39 -25.41 -3.35 1.00
N THR A 40 -26.30 -3.21 1.98
CA THR A 40 -26.66 -4.25 2.94
C THR A 40 -27.92 -4.95 2.45
N PRO A 41 -28.01 -6.29 2.48
CA PRO A 41 -29.30 -6.96 2.52
C PRO A 41 -29.60 -7.42 3.96
N VAL A 42 -30.65 -6.85 4.55
CA VAL A 42 -31.28 -7.34 5.78
C VAL A 42 -32.36 -8.36 5.43
N SER A 43 -32.34 -9.50 6.12
CA SER A 43 -33.29 -10.60 6.00
C SER A 43 -34.70 -10.23 6.48
N GLN A 44 -35.74 -10.53 5.70
CA GLN A 44 -37.12 -10.67 6.19
C GLN A 44 -37.85 -11.83 5.51
N THR A 45 -38.57 -12.57 6.33
CA THR A 45 -39.41 -13.73 6.05
C THR A 45 -40.77 -13.32 5.49
N SER A 46 -41.32 -14.04 4.48
CA SER A 46 -42.76 -14.40 4.38
C SER A 46 -43.14 -15.03 3.03
N THR A 47 -43.78 -16.19 3.14
CA THR A 47 -44.53 -16.96 2.14
C THR A 47 -45.59 -16.13 1.41
N ARG A 48 -45.63 -16.11 0.07
CA ARG A 48 -46.87 -16.20 -0.76
C ARG A 48 -46.56 -16.62 -2.21
N ARG A 49 -47.22 -17.69 -2.65
CA ARG A 49 -47.43 -18.09 -4.06
C ARG A 49 -48.24 -17.01 -4.80
N SER A 50 -48.02 -16.85 -6.11
CA SER A 50 -49.08 -16.78 -7.14
C SER A 50 -48.47 -16.60 -8.53
N ALA A 51 -48.78 -17.53 -9.43
CA ALA A 51 -48.61 -17.40 -10.87
C ALA A 51 -49.60 -16.37 -11.43
N ILE A 52 -49.20 -15.61 -12.45
CA ILE A 52 -50.12 -14.98 -13.39
C ILE A 52 -49.62 -15.30 -14.80
N ALA A 53 -50.55 -15.81 -15.59
CA ALA A 53 -50.37 -16.44 -16.87
C ALA A 53 -50.22 -15.45 -18.04
N ALA A 54 -49.63 -16.00 -19.10
CA ALA A 54 -49.89 -15.79 -20.52
C ALA A 54 -50.63 -14.52 -20.98
N ALA A 55 -49.97 -13.78 -21.86
CA ALA A 55 -50.62 -13.19 -23.03
C ALA A 55 -49.69 -13.36 -24.24
N ALA A 56 -50.12 -14.20 -25.20
CA ALA A 56 -49.52 -14.27 -26.51
C ALA A 56 -49.92 -13.03 -27.30
N THR A 57 -48.94 -12.30 -27.83
CA THR A 57 -49.14 -11.41 -28.98
C THR A 57 -48.01 -11.67 -29.96
N THR A 58 -48.35 -12.41 -31.01
CA THR A 58 -47.67 -12.46 -32.29
C THR A 58 -47.57 -11.04 -32.86
N ALA A 59 -46.36 -10.52 -33.04
CA ALA A 59 -46.12 -9.40 -33.94
C ALA A 59 -44.74 -9.54 -34.56
N ALA A 60 -44.76 -9.49 -35.88
CA ALA A 60 -43.66 -9.73 -36.78
C ALA A 60 -42.45 -8.83 -36.54
N ALA A 61 -41.29 -9.43 -36.80
CA ALA A 61 -40.10 -8.84 -37.38
C ALA A 61 -40.03 -7.30 -37.38
N ASN A 62 -39.22 -6.75 -36.49
CA ASN A 62 -38.41 -5.60 -36.87
C ASN A 62 -37.02 -5.72 -36.24
N SER A 63 -36.07 -6.02 -37.11
CA SER A 63 -34.63 -6.02 -36.90
C SER A 63 -34.17 -4.66 -36.42
N SER A 64 -34.25 -4.42 -35.12
CA SER A 64 -33.59 -3.29 -34.48
C SER A 64 -32.21 -3.78 -34.08
N LYS A 65 -31.24 -3.57 -34.97
CA LYS A 65 -29.80 -3.63 -34.63
C LYS A 65 -29.53 -2.60 -33.55
N ILE A 66 -29.76 -2.98 -32.30
CA ILE A 66 -29.12 -2.33 -31.17
C ILE A 66 -27.64 -2.63 -31.36
N TYR A 67 -26.86 -1.59 -31.61
CA TYR A 67 -25.40 -1.66 -31.56
C TYR A 67 -24.99 -2.04 -30.14
N SER A 68 -25.05 -3.34 -29.80
CA SER A 68 -24.26 -3.89 -28.72
C SER A 68 -22.82 -3.70 -29.18
N GLY A 69 -22.15 -2.68 -28.63
CA GLY A 69 -20.73 -2.44 -28.82
C GLY A 69 -19.94 -3.63 -28.29
N VAL A 70 -19.94 -4.73 -29.05
CA VAL A 70 -18.98 -5.81 -28.95
C VAL A 70 -17.64 -5.15 -29.24
N SER A 71 -16.81 -5.03 -28.21
CA SER A 71 -15.43 -4.65 -28.39
C SER A 71 -14.79 -5.71 -29.28
N THR A 72 -14.57 -5.38 -30.56
CA THR A 72 -13.82 -6.19 -31.53
C THR A 72 -12.31 -6.18 -31.23
N ARG A 73 -11.90 -5.59 -30.10
CA ARG A 73 -10.50 -5.57 -29.67
C ARG A 73 -10.14 -6.96 -29.17
N GLN A 74 -9.35 -7.65 -29.99
CA GLN A 74 -8.68 -8.89 -29.59
C GLN A 74 -7.94 -8.67 -28.27
N PRO A 75 -7.96 -9.64 -27.34
CA PRO A 75 -7.17 -9.59 -26.12
C PRO A 75 -5.70 -9.35 -26.47
N ILE A 76 -5.05 -8.44 -25.75
CA ILE A 76 -3.63 -8.14 -25.95
C ILE A 76 -2.82 -9.35 -25.47
N HIS A 77 -2.19 -10.07 -26.41
CA HIS A 77 -1.31 -11.20 -26.12
C HIS A 77 0.14 -10.76 -25.84
N THR A 78 0.45 -9.46 -25.92
CA THR A 78 1.77 -8.96 -25.58
C THR A 78 1.99 -9.12 -24.07
N PRO A 79 2.97 -9.92 -23.62
CA PRO A 79 3.22 -10.09 -22.20
C PRO A 79 3.58 -8.73 -21.60
N LEU A 80 2.72 -8.25 -20.69
CA LEU A 80 2.94 -7.01 -19.95
C LEU A 80 4.25 -7.11 -19.18
N ILE A 81 4.96 -5.99 -19.02
CA ILE A 81 6.24 -5.93 -18.29
C ILE A 81 6.07 -6.43 -16.84
N SER A 82 4.91 -6.21 -16.20
CA SER A 82 4.57 -6.76 -14.88
C SER A 82 4.43 -8.29 -14.84
N ASN A 83 4.22 -8.92 -16.00
CA ASN A 83 4.06 -10.35 -16.18
C ASN A 83 5.36 -11.00 -16.67
N GLN A 84 6.40 -10.19 -16.93
CA GLN A 84 7.74 -10.69 -17.16
C GLN A 84 8.31 -11.29 -15.86
N PRO A 85 8.96 -12.46 -15.93
CA PRO A 85 9.41 -13.18 -14.75
C PRO A 85 10.41 -12.39 -13.90
N GLU A 86 11.24 -11.56 -14.53
CA GLU A 86 12.27 -10.77 -13.84
C GLU A 86 11.71 -9.62 -12.99
N SER A 87 10.73 -8.87 -13.52
CA SER A 87 10.11 -7.75 -12.79
C SER A 87 9.33 -8.25 -11.58
N ARG A 88 8.60 -9.36 -11.74
CA ARG A 88 7.89 -10.05 -10.67
C ARG A 88 8.85 -10.52 -9.58
N ARG A 89 9.99 -11.12 -9.97
CA ARG A 89 11.01 -11.60 -9.04
C ARG A 89 11.62 -10.46 -8.24
N LYS A 90 12.05 -9.37 -8.89
CA LYS A 90 12.60 -8.19 -8.22
C LYS A 90 11.61 -7.56 -7.25
N LYS A 91 10.33 -7.46 -7.64
CA LYS A 91 9.28 -6.96 -6.75
C LYS A 91 9.12 -7.84 -5.52
N LYS A 92 9.13 -9.17 -5.69
CA LYS A 92 9.06 -10.11 -4.57
C LYS A 92 10.26 -9.95 -3.63
N GLU A 93 11.47 -9.94 -4.16
CA GLU A 93 12.70 -9.78 -3.36
C GLU A 93 12.72 -8.44 -2.59
N TYR A 94 12.21 -7.36 -3.19
CA TYR A 94 12.07 -6.07 -2.49
C TYR A 94 11.04 -6.14 -1.36
N MET A 95 9.88 -6.78 -1.57
CA MET A 95 8.90 -7.01 -0.51
C MET A 95 9.50 -7.86 0.62
N ASP A 96 10.14 -8.98 0.30
CA ASP A 96 10.80 -9.87 1.28
C ASP A 96 11.86 -9.11 2.10
N GLN A 97 12.60 -8.18 1.47
CA GLN A 97 13.57 -7.32 2.15
C GLN A 97 12.92 -6.31 3.09
N LEU A 98 11.81 -5.68 2.68
CA LEU A 98 11.04 -4.78 3.53
C LEU A 98 10.47 -5.52 4.74
N GLU A 99 9.89 -6.70 4.53
CA GLU A 99 9.35 -7.55 5.60
C GLU A 99 10.44 -7.89 6.62
N ARG A 100 11.61 -8.36 6.16
CA ARG A 100 12.77 -8.60 7.04
C ARG A 100 13.21 -7.35 7.78
N ARG A 101 13.23 -6.18 7.12
CA ARG A 101 13.64 -4.94 7.78
C ARG A 101 12.64 -4.52 8.85
N VAL A 102 11.34 -4.71 8.60
CA VAL A 102 10.29 -4.47 9.61
C VAL A 102 10.48 -5.41 10.81
N GLU A 103 10.72 -6.69 10.58
CA GLU A 103 10.99 -7.66 11.66
C GLU A 103 12.18 -7.23 12.53
N ILE A 104 13.29 -6.84 11.91
CA ILE A 104 14.48 -6.33 12.62
C ILE A 104 14.13 -5.10 13.45
N LEU A 105 13.51 -4.08 12.83
CA LEU A 105 13.16 -2.84 13.53
C LEU A 105 12.18 -3.09 14.69
N VAL A 106 11.24 -4.02 14.55
CA VAL A 106 10.31 -4.41 15.62
C VAL A 106 11.07 -5.07 16.77
N SER A 107 12.00 -5.99 16.48
CA SER A 107 12.84 -6.63 17.49
C SER A 107 13.69 -5.60 18.25
N GLU A 108 14.39 -4.73 17.51
CA GLU A 108 15.22 -3.67 18.09
C GLU A 108 14.38 -2.71 18.95
N ASN A 109 13.18 -2.33 18.48
CA ASN A 109 12.27 -1.49 19.25
C ASN A 109 11.83 -2.16 20.56
N SER A 110 11.54 -3.45 20.53
CA SER A 110 11.24 -4.25 21.74
C SER A 110 12.40 -4.20 22.72
N ASP A 111 13.63 -4.37 22.25
CA ASP A 111 14.80 -4.40 23.12
C ASP A 111 15.13 -3.03 23.71
N TYR A 112 14.95 -1.95 22.93
CA TYR A 112 15.04 -0.58 23.46
C TYR A 112 14.02 -0.32 24.55
N ARG A 113 12.77 -0.77 24.38
CA ARG A 113 11.72 -0.63 25.42
C ARG A 113 12.09 -1.35 26.72
N LYS A 114 12.55 -2.60 26.64
CA LYS A 114 13.02 -3.35 27.82
C LYS A 114 14.19 -2.65 28.50
N ARG A 115 15.11 -2.08 27.71
CA ARG A 115 16.26 -1.34 28.24
C ARG A 115 15.82 -0.09 28.98
N ILE A 116 14.87 0.66 28.42
CA ILE A 116 14.27 1.84 29.07
C ILE A 116 13.63 1.43 30.40
N GLU A 117 12.77 0.42 30.41
CA GLU A 117 12.09 -0.06 31.63
C GLU A 117 13.11 -0.43 32.73
N THR A 118 14.19 -1.13 32.37
CA THR A 118 15.26 -1.50 33.31
C THR A 118 15.97 -0.29 33.89
N LEU A 119 16.28 0.70 33.05
CA LEU A 119 16.94 1.94 33.47
C LEU A 119 16.02 2.80 34.34
N GLU A 120 14.73 2.91 33.99
CA GLU A 120 13.74 3.63 34.78
C GLU A 120 13.59 3.00 36.17
N GLY A 121 13.50 1.66 36.25
CA GLY A 121 13.48 0.95 37.53
C GLY A 121 14.74 1.17 38.37
N SER A 122 15.92 1.14 37.73
CA SER A 122 17.19 1.43 38.39
C SER A 122 17.24 2.86 38.93
N ASN A 123 16.77 3.82 38.15
CA ASN A 123 16.74 5.23 38.52
C ASN A 123 15.78 5.48 39.69
N ALA A 124 14.59 4.87 39.67
CA ALA A 124 13.64 4.91 40.80
C ALA A 124 14.27 4.35 42.09
N ASN A 125 15.02 3.26 42.00
CA ASN A 125 15.74 2.69 43.14
C ASN A 125 16.83 3.63 43.67
N LEU A 126 17.58 4.29 42.80
CA LEU A 126 18.60 5.27 43.19
C LEU A 126 17.98 6.50 43.87
N LEU A 127 16.90 7.04 43.30
CA LEU A 127 16.17 8.16 43.90
C LEU A 127 15.64 7.82 45.30
N ASN A 128 15.09 6.61 45.48
CA ASN A 128 14.64 6.14 46.79
C ASN A 128 15.78 6.03 47.81
N GLN A 129 16.95 5.56 47.40
CA GLN A 129 18.13 5.50 48.27
C GLN A 129 18.62 6.91 48.65
N LEU A 130 18.67 7.81 47.67
CA LEU A 130 19.06 9.21 47.87
C LEU A 130 18.12 9.90 48.85
N ALA A 131 16.80 9.74 48.70
CA ALA A 131 15.81 10.31 49.62
C ALA A 131 15.99 9.78 51.06
N LYS A 132 16.26 8.49 51.24
CA LYS A 132 16.54 7.90 52.56
C LYS A 132 17.79 8.53 53.19
N LEU A 133 18.86 8.69 52.43
CA LEU A 133 20.11 9.28 52.92
C LEU A 133 19.92 10.77 53.28
N GLN A 134 19.22 11.53 52.44
CA GLN A 134 18.87 12.93 52.73
C GLN A 134 18.07 13.05 54.04
N ALA A 135 17.10 12.16 54.27
CA ALA A 135 16.33 12.14 55.52
C ALA A 135 17.21 11.85 56.74
N GLN A 136 18.19 10.95 56.61
CA GLN A 136 19.15 10.66 57.68
C GLN A 136 20.05 11.85 58.00
N ILE A 137 20.60 12.53 56.98
CA ILE A 137 21.44 13.73 57.15
C ILE A 137 20.64 14.85 57.79
N ASN A 138 19.43 15.11 57.30
CA ASN A 138 18.56 16.14 57.87
C ASN A 138 18.25 15.85 59.34
N ARG A 139 17.97 14.58 59.70
CA ARG A 139 17.76 14.18 61.08
C ARG A 139 19.01 14.35 61.96
N GLN A 140 20.21 14.12 61.43
CA GLN A 140 21.46 14.36 62.16
C GLN A 140 21.72 15.85 62.37
N ASN A 141 21.41 16.69 61.38
CA ASN A 141 21.58 18.15 61.47
C ASN A 141 20.61 18.79 62.47
N GLN A 142 19.41 18.26 62.68
CA GLN A 142 18.45 18.75 63.69
C GLN A 142 18.84 18.42 65.14
N LYS A 143 19.84 17.54 65.35
CA LYS A 143 20.30 17.12 66.68
C LYS A 143 21.55 17.88 67.17
N LYS A 144 22.13 18.73 66.33
CA LYS A 144 23.24 19.62 66.66
C LYS A 144 22.70 21.02 66.92
#